data_AF-A0A948SPU2-F1
#
_entry.id   AF-A0A948SPU2-F1
#
_cell.length_a   1.000
_cell.length_b   1.000
_cell.length_c   1.000
_cell.angle_alpha   90.00
_cell.angle_beta   90.00
_cell.angle_gamma   90.00
#
_symmetry.space_group_name_H-M   'P 1'
#
loop_
_entity.id
_entity.type
_entity.pdbx_description
1 polymer ?
#
loop_
_entity_poly.entity_id
_entity_poly.type
_entity_poly.pdbx_seq_one_letter_code
_entity_poly.pdbx_strand_id
1 'polypeptide(L)'
;RYQEMEIAKDNPFASIDVGGVGQLVDMACQRGRATRPDIKLGICGEHGGDPSSIKFFEKVGLAYVSCSPFRVPVARLAAAKAAVELGTVPKGGRKAAKAAKPAKSGKKAKPSKGKKATGGARR
;
A
#
# COMPACT_ATOMS: atom_id res chain seq x y z
N ARG A 1 0.22 -31.61 6.30
CA ARG A 1 0.56 -32.35 5.06
C ARG A 1 1.58 -31.64 4.15
N TYR A 2 1.30 -30.51 3.48
CA TYR A 2 2.28 -29.91 2.54
C TYR A 2 3.56 -29.38 3.20
N GLN A 3 3.47 -28.84 4.42
CA GLN A 3 4.65 -28.41 5.21
C GLN A 3 5.44 -29.59 5.77
N GLU A 4 4.76 -30.62 6.27
CA GLU A 4 5.40 -31.86 6.75
C GLU A 4 6.16 -32.59 5.64
N MET A 5 5.71 -32.47 4.39
CA MET A 5 6.36 -33.03 3.21
C MET A 5 7.42 -32.08 2.61
N GLU A 6 7.73 -30.97 3.28
CA GLU A 6 8.69 -29.92 2.86
C GLU A 6 8.41 -29.32 1.47
N ILE A 7 7.19 -29.48 0.94
CA ILE A 7 6.78 -28.93 -0.35
C ILE A 7 6.63 -27.41 -0.26
N ALA A 8 6.11 -26.92 0.86
CA ALA A 8 5.98 -25.50 1.16
C ALA A 8 6.74 -25.19 2.46
N LYS A 9 7.72 -24.28 2.38
CA LYS A 9 8.54 -23.89 3.53
C LYS A 9 7.71 -23.21 4.61
N ASP A 10 6.85 -22.28 4.20
CA ASP A 10 5.97 -21.51 5.07
C ASP A 10 4.54 -21.53 4.53
N ASN A 11 3.58 -21.09 5.35
CA ASN A 11 2.21 -20.91 4.89
C ASN A 11 2.14 -19.68 3.96
N PRO A 12 1.88 -19.85 2.65
CA PRO A 12 1.90 -18.75 1.68
C PRO A 12 0.74 -17.76 1.86
N PHE A 13 -0.28 -18.12 2.64
CA PHE A 13 -1.39 -17.24 2.96
C PHE A 13 -1.10 -16.35 4.17
N ALA A 14 -0.15 -16.76 5.02
CA ALA A 14 0.32 -15.96 6.15
C ALA A 14 1.46 -15.02 5.75
N SER A 15 2.44 -15.57 5.03
CA SER A 15 3.63 -14.85 4.54
C SER A 15 3.68 -14.91 3.02
N ILE A 16 4.09 -13.81 2.39
CA ILE A 16 4.10 -13.73 0.93
C ILE A 16 5.14 -14.67 0.35
N ASP A 17 4.74 -15.43 -0.66
CA ASP A 17 5.67 -16.14 -1.52
C ASP A 17 6.42 -15.14 -2.41
N VAL A 18 7.65 -14.80 -2.01
CA VAL A 18 8.51 -13.86 -2.74
C VAL A 18 8.89 -14.39 -4.13
N GLY A 19 8.98 -15.72 -4.29
CA GLY A 19 9.40 -16.36 -5.53
C GLY A 19 8.33 -16.34 -6.62
N GLY A 20 7.05 -16.49 -6.25
CA GLY A 20 5.92 -16.42 -7.18
C GLY A 20 5.17 -15.10 -7.08
N VAL A 21 4.30 -14.97 -6.08
CA VAL A 21 3.39 -13.82 -5.93
C VAL A 21 4.16 -12.50 -5.78
N GLY A 22 5.31 -12.51 -5.10
CA GLY A 22 6.18 -11.35 -4.95
C GLY A 22 6.64 -10.76 -6.29
N GLN A 23 6.99 -11.60 -7.27
CA GLN A 23 7.38 -11.14 -8.59
C GLN A 23 6.24 -10.41 -9.32
N LEU A 24 5.00 -10.89 -9.15
CA LEU A 24 3.82 -10.23 -9.70
C LEU A 24 3.58 -8.87 -9.05
N VAL A 25 3.76 -8.76 -7.73
CA VAL A 25 3.64 -7.50 -7.00
C VAL A 25 4.70 -6.49 -7.46
N ASP A 26 5.96 -6.91 -7.59
CA ASP A 26 7.04 -6.04 -8.06
C ASP A 26 6.79 -5.54 -9.49
N MET A 27 6.40 -6.45 -10.40
CA MET A 27 6.04 -6.10 -11.77
C MET A 27 4.88 -5.09 -11.83
N ALA A 28 3.83 -5.29 -11.01
CA ALA A 28 2.70 -4.37 -10.93
C ALA A 28 3.14 -2.98 -10.43
N CYS A 29 4.04 -2.92 -9.45
CA CYS A 29 4.56 -1.67 -8.92
C CYS A 29 5.38 -0.91 -9.97
N GLN A 30 6.27 -1.59 -10.68
CA GLN A 30 7.09 -1.00 -11.73
C GLN A 30 6.24 -0.47 -12.89
N ARG A 31 5.32 -1.31 -13.42
CA ARG A 31 4.45 -0.92 -14.54
C ARG A 31 3.45 0.18 -14.15
N GLY A 32 2.91 0.12 -12.94
CA GLY A 32 2.02 1.15 -12.40
C GLY A 32 2.72 2.52 -12.33
N ARG A 33 3.95 2.55 -11.81
CA ARG A 33 4.74 3.80 -11.71
C ARG A 33 5.25 4.31 -13.05
N ALA A 34 5.56 3.40 -14.00
CA ALA A 34 5.97 3.79 -15.34
C ALA A 34 4.88 4.60 -16.07
N THR A 35 3.60 4.30 -15.81
CA THR A 35 2.47 5.02 -16.41
C THR A 35 2.00 6.21 -15.57
N ARG A 36 2.03 6.08 -14.24
CA ARG A 36 1.64 7.14 -13.30
C ARG A 36 2.66 7.22 -12.16
N PRO A 37 3.69 8.09 -12.27
CA PRO A 37 4.80 8.13 -11.30
C PRO A 37 4.34 8.35 -9.84
N ASP A 38 3.33 9.18 -9.63
CA ASP A 38 2.84 9.55 -8.30
C ASP A 38 1.76 8.60 -7.74
N ILE A 39 1.56 7.43 -8.36
CA ILE A 39 0.56 6.47 -7.88
C ILE A 39 0.96 5.89 -6.52
N LYS A 40 0.04 6.00 -5.55
CA LYS A 40 0.20 5.38 -4.22
C LYS A 40 -0.25 3.94 -4.29
N LEU A 41 0.68 3.02 -4.10
CA LEU A 41 0.41 1.59 -4.04
C LEU A 41 0.55 1.11 -2.60
N GLY A 42 -0.31 0.18 -2.19
CA GLY A 42 -0.27 -0.43 -0.87
C GLY A 42 -0.85 -1.83 -0.89
N ILE A 43 -0.68 -2.53 0.22
CA ILE A 43 -1.15 -3.90 0.40
C ILE A 43 -2.19 -3.98 1.52
N CYS A 44 -3.17 -4.86 1.36
CA CYS A 44 -4.15 -5.20 2.38
C CYS A 44 -4.21 -6.72 2.61
N GLY A 45 -4.80 -7.11 3.73
CA GLY A 45 -4.98 -8.52 4.08
C GLY A 45 -4.02 -8.98 5.17
N GLU A 46 -3.87 -10.29 5.27
CA GLU A 46 -3.08 -10.94 6.33
C GLU A 46 -1.58 -10.63 6.19
N HIS A 47 -1.05 -10.65 4.97
CA HIS A 47 0.34 -10.35 4.65
C HIS A 47 0.77 -8.94 5.10
N GLY A 48 -0.16 -7.99 5.16
CA GLY A 48 0.10 -6.63 5.63
C GLY A 48 0.43 -6.55 7.13
N GLY A 49 0.24 -7.64 7.88
CA GLY A 49 0.62 -7.75 9.30
C GLY A 49 1.78 -8.71 9.56
N ASP A 50 2.36 -9.32 8.52
CA ASP A 50 3.48 -10.25 8.64
C ASP A 50 4.83 -9.52 8.47
N PRO A 51 5.76 -9.57 9.45
CA PRO A 51 7.03 -8.87 9.36
C PRO A 51 7.88 -9.21 8.13
N SER A 52 7.94 -10.48 7.73
CA SER A 52 8.72 -10.93 6.57
C SER A 52 8.15 -10.35 5.26
N SER A 53 6.83 -10.38 5.13
CA SER A 53 6.12 -9.77 4.00
C SER A 53 6.29 -8.25 3.97
N ILE A 54 6.16 -7.57 5.10
CA ILE A 54 6.37 -6.12 5.21
C ILE A 54 7.76 -5.71 4.75
N LYS A 55 8.80 -6.49 5.11
CA LYS A 55 10.17 -6.24 4.65
C LYS A 55 10.29 -6.34 3.12
N PHE A 56 9.62 -7.31 2.51
CA PHE A 56 9.55 -7.41 1.05
C PHE A 56 8.82 -6.21 0.43
N PHE A 57 7.68 -5.81 0.98
CA PHE A 57 6.90 -4.67 0.48
C PHE A 57 7.63 -3.33 0.60
N GLU A 58 8.41 -3.14 1.67
CA GLU A 58 9.29 -1.98 1.83
C GLU A 58 10.38 -1.97 0.75
N LYS A 59 10.96 -3.13 0.43
CA LYS A 59 11.95 -3.27 -0.65
C LYS A 59 11.39 -2.93 -2.04
N VAL A 60 10.15 -3.35 -2.33
CA VAL A 60 9.43 -2.99 -3.58
C VAL A 60 8.98 -1.50 -3.56
N GLY A 61 9.00 -0.89 -2.37
CA GLY A 61 8.70 0.51 -2.16
C GLY A 61 7.21 0.81 -2.08
N LEU A 62 6.37 -0.09 -1.56
CA LEU A 62 4.95 0.24 -1.32
C LEU A 62 4.82 1.43 -0.36
N ALA A 63 3.81 2.26 -0.59
CA ALA A 63 3.61 3.48 0.20
C ALA A 63 2.94 3.22 1.55
N TYR A 64 2.15 2.14 1.68
CA TYR A 64 1.49 1.79 2.94
C TYR A 64 1.14 0.29 3.00
N VAL A 65 0.95 -0.17 4.24
CA VAL A 65 0.39 -1.50 4.55
C VAL A 65 -0.91 -1.31 5.34
N SER A 66 -1.89 -2.18 5.10
CA SER A 66 -3.17 -2.20 5.79
C SER A 66 -3.39 -3.59 6.40
N CYS A 67 -3.50 -3.64 7.73
CA CYS A 67 -3.72 -4.87 8.49
C CYS A 67 -4.83 -4.69 9.53
N SER A 68 -5.22 -5.79 10.19
CA SER A 68 -6.21 -5.75 11.26
C SER A 68 -5.75 -4.84 12.41
N PRO A 69 -6.69 -4.19 13.15
CA PRO A 69 -6.34 -3.22 14.20
C PRO A 69 -5.31 -3.74 15.21
N PHE A 70 -5.42 -5.01 15.61
CA PHE A 70 -4.52 -5.64 16.57
C PHE A 70 -3.11 -5.89 16.02
N ARG A 71 -2.95 -6.01 14.70
CA ARG A 71 -1.64 -6.18 14.05
C ARG A 71 -0.96 -4.85 13.72
N VAL A 72 -1.65 -3.72 13.86
CA VAL A 72 -1.09 -2.38 13.58
C VAL A 72 0.22 -2.11 14.34
N PRO A 73 0.35 -2.40 15.66
CA PRO A 73 1.61 -2.19 16.37
C PRO A 73 2.77 -3.03 15.80
N VAL A 74 2.48 -4.29 15.47
CA VAL A 74 3.46 -5.23 14.88
C VAL A 74 3.90 -4.72 13.51
N ALA A 75 2.95 -4.33 12.66
CA ALA A 75 3.25 -3.83 11.32
C ALA A 75 4.11 -2.56 11.36
N ARG A 76 3.84 -1.65 12.30
CA ARG A 76 4.64 -0.43 12.49
C ARG A 76 6.08 -0.74 12.90
N LEU A 77 6.26 -1.68 13.82
CA LEU A 77 7.60 -2.11 14.25
C LEU A 77 8.36 -2.79 13.11
N ALA A 78 7.68 -3.68 12.37
CA ALA A 78 8.26 -4.39 11.24
C ALA A 78 8.68 -3.42 10.12
N ALA A 79 7.82 -2.47 9.76
CA ALA A 79 8.14 -1.44 8.76
C ALA A 79 9.34 -0.58 9.20
N ALA A 80 9.39 -0.18 10.47
CA ALA A 80 10.54 0.58 11.00
C ALA A 80 11.85 -0.23 10.93
N LYS A 81 11.82 -1.52 11.31
CA LYS A 81 12.99 -2.40 11.18
C LYS A 81 13.44 -2.56 9.73
N ALA A 82 12.49 -2.85 8.83
CA ALA A 82 12.78 -2.99 7.40
C ALA A 82 13.40 -1.71 6.82
N ALA A 83 12.87 -0.54 7.18
CA ALA A 83 13.40 0.72 6.69
C ALA A 83 14.83 1.00 7.15
N VAL A 84 15.16 0.67 8.41
CA VAL A 84 16.52 0.78 8.94
C VAL A 84 17.47 -0.20 8.25
N GLU A 85 17.04 -1.46 8.07
CA GLU A 85 17.86 -2.50 7.42
C GLU A 85 18.10 -2.21 5.93
N LEU A 86 17.10 -1.70 5.21
CA LEU A 86 17.18 -1.38 3.79
C LEU A 86 17.73 0.03 3.52
N GLY A 87 17.92 0.85 4.55
CA GLY A 87 18.37 2.23 4.41
C GLY A 87 17.35 3.15 3.71
N THR A 88 16.07 2.80 3.70
CA THR A 88 14.99 3.64 3.12
C THR A 88 14.62 4.81 4.03
N VAL A 89 15.14 4.85 5.25
CA VAL A 89 14.96 5.98 6.17
C VAL A 89 15.64 7.22 5.59
N PRO A 90 14.92 8.34 5.40
CA PRO A 90 15.57 9.60 5.06
C PRO A 90 16.58 9.97 6.16
N LYS A 91 17.84 10.19 5.77
CA LYS A 91 18.90 10.68 6.66
C LYS A 91 18.62 12.13 7.04
N GLY A 92 17.73 12.35 8.01
CA GLY A 92 17.35 13.68 8.48
C GLY A 92 16.35 13.62 9.63
N GLY A 93 16.65 14.35 10.70
CA GLY A 93 16.01 14.31 12.02
C GLY A 93 14.48 14.28 12.08
N ARG A 94 13.99 13.63 13.14
CA ARG A 94 12.60 13.58 13.60
C ARG A 94 11.86 14.91 13.39
N LYS A 95 10.95 14.97 12.42
CA LYS A 95 9.72 15.74 12.60
C LYS A 95 8.64 14.75 12.98
N ALA A 96 8.24 14.78 14.25
CA ALA A 96 7.09 14.04 14.73
C ALA A 96 5.90 14.33 13.81
N ALA A 97 5.35 13.29 13.19
CA ALA A 97 4.10 13.41 12.46
C ALA A 97 3.03 13.86 13.47
N LYS A 98 2.67 15.15 13.41
CA LYS A 98 1.57 15.72 14.18
C LYS A 98 0.33 14.86 13.89
N ALA A 99 -0.27 14.31 14.94
CA ALA A 99 -1.46 13.46 14.84
C ALA A 99 -2.47 14.09 13.89
N ALA A 100 -2.82 13.37 12.82
CA ALA A 100 -3.86 13.79 11.89
C ALA A 100 -5.18 13.85 12.66
N LYS A 101 -5.70 15.05 12.86
CA LYS A 101 -7.00 15.32 13.47
C LYS A 101 -8.08 14.60 12.64
N PRO A 102 -9.06 13.90 13.24
CA PRO A 102 -10.07 13.18 12.48
C PRO A 102 -10.85 14.17 11.61
N ALA A 103 -10.99 13.83 10.33
CA ALA A 103 -11.73 14.62 9.37
C ALA A 103 -13.20 14.71 9.82
N LYS A 104 -13.64 15.92 10.19
CA LYS A 104 -15.07 16.20 10.41
C LYS A 104 -15.78 16.09 9.07
N SER A 105 -16.73 15.17 9.00
CA SER A 105 -17.74 15.07 7.96
C SER A 105 -18.53 16.38 7.83
N GLY A 106 -18.62 16.91 6.61
CA GLY A 106 -19.68 17.84 6.24
C GLY A 106 -19.22 19.14 5.60
N LYS A 107 -19.31 19.20 4.26
CA LYS A 107 -19.87 20.38 3.59
C LYS A 107 -20.47 19.97 2.23
N LYS A 108 -21.78 20.18 2.13
CA LYS A 108 -22.66 19.98 0.97
C LYS A 108 -22.06 20.60 -0.29
N ALA A 109 -22.04 19.84 -1.39
CA ALA A 109 -21.81 20.38 -2.72
C ALA A 109 -22.99 21.29 -3.13
N LYS A 110 -22.67 22.51 -3.60
CA LYS A 110 -23.62 23.50 -4.13
C LYS A 110 -23.68 23.34 -5.66
N PRO A 111 -24.86 23.40 -6.30
CA PRO A 111 -25.02 23.04 -7.71
C PRO A 111 -24.40 24.09 -8.65
N SER A 112 -23.61 23.64 -9.62
CA SER A 112 -23.07 24.49 -10.70
C SER A 112 -24.12 24.75 -11.77
N LYS A 113 -24.47 26.02 -11.96
CA LYS A 113 -25.32 26.51 -13.05
C LYS A 113 -24.56 26.52 -14.39
N GLY A 114 -25.12 25.83 -15.38
CA GLY A 114 -25.40 26.38 -16.72
C GLY A 114 -24.34 26.26 -17.83
N LYS A 115 -24.73 25.63 -18.94
CA LYS A 115 -24.67 26.25 -20.27
C LYS A 115 -25.74 25.63 -21.19
N LYS A 116 -26.57 26.51 -21.77
CA LYS A 116 -27.68 26.23 -22.68
C LYS A 116 -27.17 25.53 -23.94
N ALA A 117 -27.82 24.43 -24.34
CA ALA A 117 -27.77 23.94 -25.70
C ALA A 117 -28.74 24.77 -26.55
N THR A 118 -28.21 25.61 -27.44
CA THR A 118 -28.99 26.23 -28.52
C THR A 118 -28.88 25.32 -29.74
N GLY A 119 -30.00 24.74 -30.14
CA GLY A 119 -30.12 23.97 -31.38
C GLY A 119 -30.13 24.85 -32.63
N GLY A 120 -29.66 24.25 -33.73
CA GLY A 120 -29.91 24.65 -35.11
C GLY A 120 -29.71 23.38 -35.94
N ALA A 121 -30.79 22.72 -36.38
CA ALA A 121 -31.48 22.96 -37.65
C ALA A 121 -30.81 22.23 -38.84
N ARG A 122 -31.41 21.09 -39.20
CA ARG A 122 -31.58 20.48 -40.54
C ARG A 122 -30.47 20.70 -41.59
N ARG A 123 -29.88 19.60 -42.06
CA ARG A 123 -30.17 18.94 -43.35
C ARG A 123 -29.50 17.56 -43.37
#